data_AF-A0A956HNZ6-F1
#
_entry.id   AF-A0A956HNZ6-F1
#
_cell.length_a   1.000
_cell.length_b   1.000
_cell.length_c   1.000
_cell.angle_alpha   90.00
_cell.angle_beta   90.00
_cell.angle_gamma   90.00
#
_symmetry.space_group_name_H-M   'P 1'
#
loop_
_entity.id
_entity.type
_entity.pdbx_description
1 polymer ?
#
loop_
_entity_poly.entity_id
_entity_poly.type
_entity_poly.pdbx_seq_one_letter_code
_entity_poly.pdbx_strand_id
1 'polypeptide(L)'
;MSDENLRPVVRDATLEIYDECDPVLETGKTYPVTVGQQAVELRPGGKEETLLSVSGSVYVKIVGPRVRLDPADIAGVYPAAGSDSSPDEYLPHVALVRRTLPWERNGPVVDHPWMALIVLSEDELRTARASADGGNWVRTVTRAALQQEKPGVFDFLSLGSDALKASDTVDVVDVPDSLKQQVIPALAELPLLCHMQRLRGPDHPMRAVDDDGDVAVVVAHRLPDAAAGGARAPLRHVAFLISLEGRTDLAAQAMHLAPTLRLDARVVADDRVTPVIVRPR
;
A
#
# COMPACT_ATOMS: atom_id res chain seq x y z
N MET A 1 0.24 13.59 38.93
CA MET A 1 1.05 12.45 39.40
C MET A 1 2.49 12.87 39.20
N SER A 2 3.33 12.85 40.23
CA SER A 2 4.75 13.19 40.10
C SER A 2 5.49 12.05 39.39
N ASP A 3 6.43 12.39 38.50
CA ASP A 3 7.29 11.45 37.75
C ASP A 3 8.10 10.51 38.66
N GLU A 4 8.23 10.81 39.96
CA GLU A 4 8.95 10.00 40.95
C GLU A 4 8.41 8.57 41.13
N ASN A 5 7.18 8.28 40.68
CA ASN A 5 6.60 6.94 40.71
C ASN A 5 6.73 6.16 39.38
N LEU A 6 7.31 6.77 38.34
CA LEU A 6 7.56 6.10 37.07
C LEU A 6 8.90 5.37 37.13
N ARG A 7 8.87 4.05 37.02
CA ARG A 7 10.09 3.26 36.79
C ARG A 7 10.30 3.14 35.28
N PRO A 8 11.39 3.70 34.71
CA PRO A 8 11.66 3.54 33.30
C PRO A 8 11.90 2.06 33.01
N VAL A 9 11.11 1.50 32.10
CA VAL A 9 11.40 0.18 31.51
C VAL A 9 12.24 0.46 30.27
N VAL A 10 13.56 0.26 30.38
CA VAL A 10 14.44 0.30 29.22
C VAL A 10 14.20 -0.96 28.43
N ARG A 11 13.57 -0.83 27.27
CA ARG A 11 13.52 -1.90 26.26
C ARG A 11 14.54 -1.52 25.20
N ASP A 12 15.63 -2.27 25.12
CA ASP A 12 16.59 -2.13 24.03
C ASP A 12 15.91 -2.59 22.73
N ALA A 13 15.21 -1.66 22.09
CA ALA A 13 14.53 -1.88 20.84
C ALA A 13 15.14 -1.00 19.76
N THR A 14 15.41 -1.59 18.59
CA THR A 14 15.90 -0.88 17.41
C THR A 14 14.81 -0.88 16.36
N LEU A 15 14.48 0.30 15.83
CA LEU A 15 13.58 0.46 14.70
C LEU A 15 14.42 0.61 13.43
N GLU A 16 14.22 -0.31 12.49
CA GLU A 16 14.80 -0.27 11.15
C GLU A 16 13.68 0.05 10.15
N ILE A 17 13.97 0.91 9.18
CA ILE A 17 13.03 1.33 8.14
C ILE A 17 13.64 1.02 6.77
N TYR A 18 12.85 0.43 5.88
CA TYR A 18 13.23 0.11 4.50
C TYR A 18 12.20 0.72 3.54
N ASP A 19 12.66 1.25 2.42
CA ASP A 19 11.79 1.88 1.41
C ASP A 19 10.81 0.85 0.80
N GLU A 20 11.25 -0.40 0.62
CA GLU A 20 10.43 -1.45 0.01
C GLU A 20 10.72 -2.85 0.55
N CYS A 21 9.75 -3.75 0.36
CA CYS A 21 9.88 -5.17 0.64
C CYS A 21 9.23 -5.98 -0.48
N ASP A 22 10.05 -6.36 -1.46
CA ASP A 22 9.58 -7.13 -2.61
C ASP A 22 9.11 -8.53 -2.21
N PRO A 23 7.96 -9.00 -2.72
CA PRO A 23 7.54 -10.37 -2.52
C PRO A 23 8.46 -11.32 -3.29
N VAL A 24 8.86 -12.42 -2.64
CA VAL A 24 9.68 -13.47 -3.27
C VAL A 24 8.95 -14.15 -4.43
N LEU A 25 7.62 -14.24 -4.35
CA LEU A 25 6.77 -14.80 -5.39
C LEU A 25 5.65 -13.83 -5.73
N GLU A 26 5.50 -13.52 -7.00
CA GLU A 26 4.47 -12.61 -7.49
C GLU A 26 3.06 -13.22 -7.36
N THR A 27 2.13 -12.42 -6.84
CA THR A 27 0.71 -12.77 -6.74
C THR A 27 0.10 -12.98 -8.12
N GLY A 28 -0.78 -13.98 -8.25
CA GLY A 28 -1.44 -14.32 -9.50
C GLY A 28 -0.59 -15.19 -10.44
N LYS A 29 0.65 -15.53 -10.07
CA LYS A 29 1.47 -16.51 -10.81
C LYS A 29 1.33 -17.92 -10.25
N THR A 30 1.53 -18.90 -11.14
CA THR A 30 1.58 -20.32 -10.81
C THR A 30 3.03 -20.79 -10.92
N TYR A 31 3.55 -21.38 -9.84
CA TYR A 31 4.92 -21.87 -9.77
C TYR A 31 4.94 -23.39 -9.68
N PRO A 32 5.84 -24.08 -10.41
CA PRO A 32 6.05 -25.50 -10.24
C PRO A 32 6.86 -25.77 -8.97
N VAL A 33 6.41 -26.73 -8.18
CA VAL A 33 7.16 -27.33 -7.08
C VAL A 33 7.53 -28.74 -7.51
N THR A 34 8.81 -28.94 -7.81
CA THR A 34 9.34 -30.24 -8.23
C THR A 34 9.97 -30.96 -7.05
N VAL A 35 9.52 -32.19 -6.79
CA VAL A 35 10.06 -33.06 -5.75
C VAL A 35 10.75 -34.23 -6.42
N GLY A 36 12.03 -34.40 -6.15
CA GLY A 36 12.80 -35.60 -6.50
C GLY A 36 13.07 -36.41 -5.23
N GLN A 37 12.80 -37.70 -5.27
CA GLN A 37 13.18 -38.63 -4.22
C GLN A 37 14.07 -39.72 -4.82
N GLN A 38 15.23 -39.91 -4.20
CA GLN A 38 16.16 -40.99 -4.52
C GLN A 38 16.31 -41.88 -3.29
N ALA A 39 16.05 -43.17 -3.45
CA ALA A 39 16.38 -44.18 -2.46
C ALA A 39 17.68 -44.87 -2.88
N VAL A 40 18.66 -44.92 -1.98
CA VAL A 40 19.95 -45.57 -2.18
C VAL A 40 20.17 -46.66 -1.14
N GLU A 41 20.72 -47.79 -1.57
CA GLU A 41 21.24 -48.83 -0.70
C GLU A 41 22.75 -48.63 -0.51
N LEU A 42 23.19 -48.67 0.75
CA LEU A 42 24.61 -48.59 1.09
C LEU A 42 25.19 -50.01 1.14
N ARG A 43 26.00 -50.35 0.15
CA ARG A 43 26.71 -51.64 0.11
C ARG A 43 28.05 -51.59 0.88
N PRO A 44 28.56 -52.75 1.34
CA PRO A 44 29.87 -52.84 2.00
C PRO A 44 30.99 -52.23 1.14
N GLY A 45 31.86 -51.45 1.76
CA GLY A 45 32.90 -50.67 1.07
C GLY A 45 32.46 -49.27 0.63
N GLY A 46 31.31 -48.78 1.12
CA GLY A 46 30.86 -47.40 0.90
C GLY A 46 30.29 -47.12 -0.49
N LYS A 47 29.89 -48.16 -1.22
CA LYS A 47 29.27 -48.01 -2.54
C LYS A 47 27.77 -47.81 -2.38
N GLU A 48 27.28 -46.67 -2.85
CA GLU A 48 25.84 -46.38 -2.98
C GLU A 48 25.30 -46.97 -4.28
N GLU A 49 24.18 -47.67 -4.20
CA GLU A 49 23.40 -48.12 -5.34
C GLU A 49 22.02 -47.49 -5.30
N THR A 50 21.59 -46.87 -6.38
CA THR A 50 20.25 -46.27 -6.45
C THR A 50 19.22 -47.37 -6.65
N LEU A 51 18.34 -47.54 -5.67
CA LEU A 51 17.22 -48.48 -5.72
C LEU A 51 16.01 -47.89 -6.43
N LEU A 52 15.76 -46.60 -6.22
CA LEU A 52 14.60 -45.90 -6.75
C LEU A 52 14.95 -44.44 -6.98
N SER A 53 14.50 -43.88 -8.09
CA SER A 53 14.53 -42.44 -8.33
C SER A 53 13.19 -42.04 -8.94
N VAL A 54 12.40 -41.29 -8.19
CA VAL A 54 11.10 -40.77 -8.63
C VAL A 54 11.15 -39.27 -8.57
N SER A 55 10.54 -38.61 -9.54
CA SER A 55 10.27 -37.19 -9.46
C SER A 55 8.82 -36.91 -9.81
N GLY A 56 8.27 -35.89 -9.17
CA GLY A 56 6.92 -35.39 -9.41
C GLY A 56 6.93 -33.87 -9.38
N SER A 57 5.97 -33.26 -10.03
CA SER A 57 5.77 -31.80 -9.94
C SER A 57 4.31 -31.52 -9.59
N VAL A 58 4.11 -30.57 -8.68
CA VAL A 58 2.81 -29.98 -8.39
C VAL A 58 2.89 -28.49 -8.70
N TYR A 59 1.77 -27.88 -9.07
CA TYR A 59 1.70 -26.46 -9.34
C TYR A 59 1.01 -25.75 -8.19
N VAL A 60 1.63 -24.70 -7.67
CA VAL A 60 1.08 -23.86 -6.61
C VAL A 60 0.77 -22.49 -7.19
N LYS A 61 -0.45 -22.01 -6.97
CA LYS A 61 -0.88 -20.67 -7.35
C LYS A 61 -0.73 -19.73 -6.16
N ILE A 62 -0.06 -18.60 -6.37
CA ILE A 62 0.06 -17.56 -5.35
C ILE A 62 -1.16 -16.66 -5.42
N VAL A 63 -1.82 -16.50 -4.29
CA VAL A 63 -3.04 -15.69 -4.13
C VAL A 63 -2.81 -14.70 -2.98
N GLY A 64 -3.33 -13.50 -3.14
CA GLY A 64 -3.24 -12.44 -2.15
C GLY A 64 -4.53 -11.60 -2.12
N PRO A 65 -4.69 -10.76 -1.09
CA PRO A 65 -5.78 -9.78 -1.03
C PRO A 65 -5.80 -8.89 -2.29
N ARG A 66 -6.99 -8.50 -2.74
CA ARG A 66 -7.16 -7.65 -3.94
C ARG A 66 -8.22 -6.57 -3.75
N VAL A 67 -9.42 -6.97 -3.36
CA VAL A 67 -10.57 -6.05 -3.18
C VAL A 67 -11.14 -6.04 -1.77
N ARG A 68 -10.58 -6.87 -0.88
CA ARG A 68 -10.89 -6.93 0.54
C ARG A 68 -9.63 -7.24 1.31
N LEU A 69 -9.53 -6.66 2.50
CA LEU A 69 -8.48 -6.91 3.48
C LEU A 69 -9.13 -7.47 4.74
N ASP A 70 -8.55 -8.51 5.35
CA ASP A 70 -9.07 -9.02 6.61
C ASP A 70 -8.66 -8.04 7.74
N PRO A 71 -9.54 -7.73 8.71
CA PRO A 71 -9.13 -6.94 9.88
C PRO A 71 -7.90 -7.49 10.60
N ALA A 72 -7.65 -8.80 10.56
CA ALA A 72 -6.46 -9.43 11.13
C ALA A 72 -5.17 -9.07 10.37
N ASP A 73 -5.26 -8.60 9.13
CA ASP A 73 -4.10 -8.12 8.36
C ASP A 73 -3.65 -6.71 8.80
N ILE A 74 -4.40 -6.04 9.70
CA ILE A 74 -4.08 -4.71 10.22
C ILE A 74 -3.41 -4.85 11.59
N ALA A 75 -2.12 -4.50 11.66
CA ALA A 75 -1.35 -4.50 12.89
C ALA A 75 -1.69 -3.29 13.78
N GLY A 76 -2.05 -2.15 13.17
CA GLY A 76 -2.38 -0.93 13.89
C GLY A 76 -2.76 0.22 12.97
N VAL A 77 -3.44 1.22 13.52
CA VAL A 77 -3.83 2.44 12.82
C VAL A 77 -3.56 3.65 13.68
N TYR A 78 -3.21 4.75 13.03
CA TYR A 78 -3.14 6.05 13.65
C TYR A 78 -3.82 7.11 12.75
N PRO A 79 -4.62 8.02 13.32
CA PRO A 79 -5.15 7.97 14.68
C PRO A 79 -6.07 6.75 14.91
N ALA A 80 -6.32 6.41 16.17
CA ALA A 80 -7.33 5.40 16.49
C ALA A 80 -8.72 5.87 16.04
N ALA A 81 -9.60 4.92 15.69
CA ALA A 81 -10.94 5.25 15.24
C ALA A 81 -11.71 6.06 16.30
N GLY A 82 -12.25 7.21 15.89
CA GLY A 82 -12.99 8.12 16.78
C GLY A 82 -12.12 8.98 17.70
N SER A 83 -10.80 8.97 17.53
CA SER A 83 -9.89 9.84 18.26
C SER A 83 -10.11 11.32 17.94
N ASP A 84 -9.95 12.17 18.95
CA ASP A 84 -9.90 13.64 18.89
C ASP A 84 -8.50 14.21 19.15
N SER A 85 -7.48 13.35 19.34
CA SER A 85 -6.10 13.77 19.63
C SER A 85 -5.37 14.20 18.36
N SER A 86 -4.68 15.35 18.44
CA SER A 86 -3.96 16.10 17.39
C SER A 86 -3.85 15.42 16.01
N PRO A 87 -4.82 15.67 15.11
CA PRO A 87 -4.76 15.21 13.73
C PRO A 87 -3.68 15.93 12.89
N ASP A 88 -3.11 17.03 13.37
CA ASP A 88 -2.18 17.89 12.64
C ASP A 88 -0.70 17.71 13.02
N GLU A 89 -0.39 16.90 14.03
CA GLU A 89 1.00 16.62 14.42
C GLU A 89 1.63 15.46 13.63
N TYR A 90 0.84 14.44 13.27
CA TYR A 90 1.32 13.24 12.60
C TYR A 90 0.42 12.86 11.44
N LEU A 91 1.04 12.43 10.34
CA LEU A 91 0.30 11.90 9.20
C LEU A 91 -0.44 10.61 9.61
N PRO A 92 -1.75 10.51 9.28
CA PRO A 92 -2.46 9.25 9.43
C PRO A 92 -1.74 8.12 8.71
N HIS A 93 -1.71 6.95 9.33
CA HIS A 93 -1.05 5.78 8.76
C HIS A 93 -1.69 4.48 9.25
N VAL A 94 -1.48 3.42 8.48
CA VAL A 94 -1.89 2.05 8.82
C VAL A 94 -0.69 1.13 8.72
N ALA A 95 -0.50 0.29 9.73
CA ALA A 95 0.47 -0.78 9.74
C ALA A 95 -0.22 -2.10 9.36
N LEU A 96 0.37 -2.82 8.42
CA LEU A 96 -0.12 -4.07 7.84
C LEU A 96 0.80 -5.21 8.26
N VAL A 97 0.22 -6.30 8.76
CA VAL A 97 0.95 -7.50 9.21
C VAL A 97 1.76 -8.10 8.06
N ARG A 98 1.16 -8.15 6.87
CA ARG A 98 1.85 -8.66 5.68
C ARG A 98 2.81 -7.62 5.13
N ARG A 99 4.09 -7.73 5.51
CA ARG A 99 5.17 -6.78 5.18
C ARG A 99 5.42 -6.53 3.68
N THR A 100 4.96 -7.40 2.80
CA THR A 100 5.12 -7.23 1.34
C THR A 100 3.89 -6.63 0.67
N LEU A 101 2.77 -6.50 1.39
CA LEU A 101 1.44 -6.30 0.79
C LEU A 101 1.37 -5.10 -0.18
N PRO A 102 1.90 -3.90 0.12
CA PRO A 102 1.86 -2.77 -0.82
C PRO A 102 2.60 -3.00 -2.14
N TRP A 103 3.53 -3.95 -2.21
CA TRP A 103 4.38 -4.26 -3.37
C TRP A 103 3.98 -5.54 -4.11
N GLU A 104 2.89 -6.20 -3.70
CA GLU A 104 2.46 -7.47 -4.32
C GLU A 104 1.76 -7.34 -5.66
N ARG A 105 1.40 -6.13 -6.04
CA ARG A 105 0.68 -5.81 -7.27
C ARG A 105 1.18 -4.47 -7.80
N ASN A 106 1.01 -4.25 -9.10
CA ASN A 106 1.36 -2.98 -9.71
C ASN A 106 0.30 -1.92 -9.42
N GLY A 107 0.73 -0.78 -8.90
CA GLY A 107 -0.08 0.42 -8.80
C GLY A 107 -0.32 1.09 -10.16
N PRO A 108 -0.52 2.42 -10.16
CA PRO A 108 -0.71 3.20 -11.39
C PRO A 108 0.51 3.21 -12.31
N VAL A 109 1.69 3.02 -11.73
CA VAL A 109 2.99 2.89 -12.39
C VAL A 109 3.57 1.53 -11.99
N VAL A 110 4.27 0.87 -12.92
CA VAL A 110 4.95 -0.41 -12.65
C VAL A 110 5.93 -0.22 -11.49
N ASP A 111 6.02 -1.24 -10.63
CA ASP A 111 6.84 -1.26 -9.41
C ASP A 111 6.47 -0.20 -8.35
N HIS A 112 5.42 0.60 -8.57
CA HIS A 112 4.88 1.47 -7.52
C HIS A 112 3.87 0.73 -6.66
N PRO A 113 3.77 1.09 -5.36
CA PRO A 113 2.78 0.51 -4.48
C PRO A 113 1.36 0.61 -5.05
N TRP A 114 0.61 -0.48 -4.93
CA TRP A 114 -0.79 -0.52 -5.38
C TRP A 114 -1.78 -0.08 -4.31
N MET A 115 -1.30 0.43 -3.17
CA MET A 115 -2.12 0.86 -2.06
C MET A 115 -1.80 2.31 -1.70
N ALA A 116 -2.81 3.06 -1.26
CA ALA A 116 -2.62 4.39 -0.71
C ALA A 116 -3.62 4.63 0.43
N LEU A 117 -3.21 5.44 1.40
CA LEU A 117 -4.10 5.92 2.45
C LEU A 117 -4.55 7.34 2.11
N ILE A 118 -5.84 7.54 1.90
CA ILE A 118 -6.40 8.87 1.63
C ILE A 118 -7.22 9.33 2.82
N VAL A 119 -7.15 10.61 3.15
CA VAL A 119 -7.91 11.22 4.25
C VAL A 119 -8.94 12.13 3.62
N LEU A 120 -10.21 12.06 4.05
CA LEU A 120 -11.30 12.89 3.57
C LEU A 120 -12.05 13.52 4.75
N SER A 121 -12.27 14.83 4.70
CA SER A 121 -13.15 15.54 5.63
C SER A 121 -14.62 15.19 5.36
N GLU A 122 -15.47 15.40 6.36
CA GLU A 122 -16.91 15.18 6.23
C GLU A 122 -17.54 16.04 5.12
N ASP A 123 -17.04 17.26 4.90
CA ASP A 123 -17.54 18.13 3.84
C ASP A 123 -17.13 17.66 2.43
N GLU A 124 -15.90 17.20 2.29
CA GLU A 124 -15.44 16.57 1.05
C GLU A 124 -16.27 15.32 0.75
N LEU A 125 -16.61 14.53 1.77
CA LEU A 125 -17.48 13.35 1.65
C LEU A 125 -18.92 13.72 1.25
N ARG A 126 -19.48 14.79 1.83
CA ARG A 126 -20.80 15.34 1.42
C ARG A 126 -20.80 15.88 -0.01
N THR A 127 -19.67 16.43 -0.46
CA THR A 127 -19.51 16.88 -1.85
C THR A 127 -19.35 15.69 -2.80
N ALA A 128 -18.67 14.65 -2.35
CA ALA A 128 -18.45 13.44 -3.11
C ALA A 128 -19.71 12.62 -3.36
N ARG A 129 -20.68 12.71 -2.45
CA ARG A 129 -22.01 12.16 -2.63
C ARG A 129 -23.01 13.08 -1.93
N ALA A 130 -23.96 13.63 -2.70
CA ALA A 130 -25.23 14.13 -2.16
C ALA A 130 -26.02 12.93 -1.63
N SER A 131 -25.57 12.33 -0.53
CA SER A 131 -26.08 11.05 -0.07
C SER A 131 -27.37 11.27 0.71
N ALA A 132 -28.47 10.78 0.15
CA ALA A 132 -29.75 10.64 0.86
C ALA A 132 -29.70 9.64 2.03
N ASP A 133 -28.62 8.83 2.11
CA ASP A 133 -28.51 7.66 3.01
C ASP A 133 -27.59 7.90 4.22
N GLY A 134 -27.76 9.01 4.94
CA GLY A 134 -27.37 9.11 6.35
C GLY A 134 -25.92 8.76 6.73
N GLY A 135 -24.93 9.05 5.87
CA GLY A 135 -23.51 8.92 6.21
C GLY A 135 -22.82 7.61 5.83
N ASN A 136 -23.43 6.77 4.97
CA ASN A 136 -22.68 5.69 4.33
C ASN A 136 -21.89 6.20 3.09
N TRP A 137 -20.58 6.32 3.24
CA TRP A 137 -19.65 6.85 2.24
C TRP A 137 -19.05 5.78 1.31
N VAL A 138 -19.26 4.50 1.65
CA VAL A 138 -18.76 3.36 0.88
C VAL A 138 -19.95 2.62 0.28
N ARG A 139 -19.89 2.32 -1.01
CA ARG A 139 -20.88 1.45 -1.66
C ARG A 139 -20.26 0.14 -2.07
N THR A 140 -21.01 -0.93 -1.84
CA THR A 140 -20.68 -2.24 -2.37
C THR A 140 -21.38 -2.40 -3.71
N VAL A 141 -20.60 -2.58 -4.78
CA VAL A 141 -21.11 -2.79 -6.15
C VAL A 141 -20.55 -4.09 -6.71
N THR A 142 -21.25 -4.70 -7.68
CA THR A 142 -20.68 -5.83 -8.41
C THR A 142 -19.62 -5.34 -9.39
N ARG A 143 -18.63 -6.17 -9.69
CA ARG A 143 -17.62 -5.90 -10.72
C ARG A 143 -18.26 -5.57 -12.07
N ALA A 144 -19.36 -6.24 -12.42
CA ALA A 144 -20.11 -5.95 -13.64
C ALA A 144 -20.74 -4.55 -13.65
N ALA A 145 -21.36 -4.13 -12.54
CA ALA A 145 -21.93 -2.78 -12.43
C ALA A 145 -20.84 -1.70 -12.49
N LEU A 146 -19.73 -1.90 -11.77
CA LEU A 146 -18.60 -0.97 -11.80
C LEU A 146 -18.01 -0.80 -13.21
N GLN A 147 -17.90 -1.90 -13.96
CA GLN A 147 -17.43 -1.87 -15.35
C GLN A 147 -18.37 -1.08 -16.27
N GLN A 148 -19.69 -1.15 -16.03
CA GLN A 148 -20.68 -0.38 -16.80
C GLN A 148 -20.63 1.12 -16.44
N GLU A 149 -20.43 1.45 -15.17
CA GLU A 149 -20.33 2.83 -14.70
C GLU A 149 -19.06 3.53 -15.18
N LYS A 150 -17.93 2.82 -15.21
CA LYS A 150 -16.61 3.35 -15.57
C LYS A 150 -15.88 2.41 -16.55
N PRO A 151 -16.31 2.34 -17.82
CA PRO A 151 -15.71 1.45 -18.81
C PRO A 151 -14.21 1.76 -19.01
N GLY A 152 -13.37 0.72 -19.07
CA GLY A 152 -11.93 0.85 -19.30
C GLY A 152 -11.10 1.15 -18.05
N VAL A 153 -11.69 1.72 -16.99
CA VAL A 153 -10.95 2.14 -15.79
C VAL A 153 -10.60 0.95 -14.89
N PHE A 154 -11.51 -0.04 -14.83
CA PHE A 154 -11.40 -1.19 -13.90
C PHE A 154 -11.23 -2.53 -14.63
N ASP A 155 -10.86 -2.52 -15.90
CA ASP A 155 -10.71 -3.72 -16.73
C ASP A 155 -9.74 -4.72 -16.08
N PHE A 156 -8.71 -4.23 -15.38
CA PHE A 156 -7.74 -5.05 -14.66
C PHE A 156 -8.38 -6.04 -13.69
N LEU A 157 -9.53 -5.72 -13.08
CA LEU A 157 -10.27 -6.62 -12.18
C LEU A 157 -10.78 -7.88 -12.88
N SER A 158 -10.90 -7.85 -14.21
CA SER A 158 -11.35 -8.97 -15.03
C SER A 158 -10.20 -9.75 -15.70
N LEU A 159 -8.96 -9.34 -15.47
CA LEU A 159 -7.76 -9.91 -16.07
C LEU A 159 -6.94 -10.70 -15.05
N GLY A 160 -6.07 -11.56 -15.59
CA GLY A 160 -5.16 -12.38 -14.79
C GLY A 160 -5.79 -13.66 -14.26
N SER A 161 -4.97 -14.46 -13.58
CA SER A 161 -5.42 -15.74 -13.02
C SER A 161 -6.35 -15.55 -11.81
N ASP A 162 -6.31 -14.38 -11.17
CA ASP A 162 -7.12 -13.94 -10.03
C ASP A 162 -8.22 -12.95 -10.43
N ALA A 163 -8.67 -13.02 -11.68
CA ALA A 163 -9.78 -12.24 -12.20
C ALA A 163 -11.06 -12.43 -11.35
N LEU A 164 -11.70 -11.31 -11.01
CA LEU A 164 -13.00 -11.29 -10.37
C LEU A 164 -14.09 -11.71 -11.36
N LYS A 165 -15.05 -12.49 -10.88
CA LYS A 165 -16.28 -12.83 -11.61
C LYS A 165 -17.17 -11.60 -11.70
N ALA A 166 -18.07 -11.59 -12.68
CA ALA A 166 -19.04 -10.52 -12.87
C ALA A 166 -19.90 -10.24 -11.61
N SER A 167 -20.20 -11.29 -10.85
CA SER A 167 -20.99 -11.23 -9.61
C SER A 167 -20.19 -10.82 -8.37
N ASP A 168 -18.86 -10.83 -8.42
CA ASP A 168 -18.05 -10.51 -7.26
C ASP A 168 -18.22 -9.04 -6.90
N THR A 169 -18.21 -8.76 -5.60
CA THR A 169 -18.48 -7.42 -5.06
C THR A 169 -17.20 -6.71 -4.64
N VAL A 170 -17.20 -5.40 -4.85
CA VAL A 170 -16.12 -4.49 -4.48
C VAL A 170 -16.70 -3.30 -3.76
N ASP A 171 -15.97 -2.82 -2.77
CA ASP A 171 -16.31 -1.61 -2.03
C ASP A 171 -15.63 -0.41 -2.68
N VAL A 172 -16.41 0.62 -3.00
CA VAL A 172 -15.90 1.83 -3.65
C VAL A 172 -16.32 3.07 -2.88
N VAL A 173 -15.40 4.02 -2.82
CA VAL A 173 -15.64 5.40 -2.38
C VAL A 173 -15.59 6.29 -3.62
N ASP A 174 -16.66 7.04 -3.83
CA ASP A 174 -16.69 8.04 -4.91
C ASP A 174 -15.98 9.29 -4.45
N VAL A 175 -15.23 9.88 -5.38
CA VAL A 175 -14.56 11.16 -5.18
C VAL A 175 -14.74 11.96 -6.48
N PRO A 176 -15.23 13.21 -6.43
CA PRO A 176 -15.34 14.06 -7.61
C PRO A 176 -13.96 14.31 -8.22
N ASP A 177 -13.88 14.47 -9.54
CA ASP A 177 -12.59 14.68 -10.21
C ASP A 177 -11.85 15.92 -9.70
N SER A 178 -12.58 16.97 -9.28
CA SER A 178 -12.01 18.18 -8.67
C SER A 178 -11.31 17.93 -7.33
N LEU A 179 -11.74 16.92 -6.60
CA LEU A 179 -11.18 16.52 -5.31
C LEU A 179 -10.12 15.42 -5.48
N LYS A 180 -10.26 14.57 -6.50
CA LYS A 180 -9.34 13.46 -6.81
C LYS A 180 -7.87 13.90 -6.85
N GLN A 181 -7.57 15.04 -7.49
CA GLN A 181 -6.21 15.58 -7.58
C GLN A 181 -5.63 16.08 -6.25
N GLN A 182 -6.49 16.35 -5.27
CA GLN A 182 -6.07 16.85 -3.95
C GLN A 182 -5.91 15.71 -2.94
N VAL A 183 -6.65 14.61 -3.13
CA VAL A 183 -6.75 13.52 -2.14
C VAL A 183 -6.02 12.24 -2.54
N ILE A 184 -5.76 12.03 -3.83
CA ILE A 184 -4.91 10.93 -4.29
C ILE A 184 -3.46 11.44 -4.29
N PRO A 185 -2.50 10.71 -3.70
CA PRO A 185 -1.09 11.09 -3.74
C PRO A 185 -0.57 11.24 -5.16
N ALA A 186 0.42 12.11 -5.35
CA ALA A 186 1.11 12.18 -6.63
C ALA A 186 1.87 10.87 -6.88
N LEU A 187 2.04 10.51 -8.15
CA LEU A 187 2.66 9.22 -8.51
C LEU A 187 4.07 9.07 -7.94
N ALA A 188 4.86 10.14 -7.97
CA ALA A 188 6.22 10.16 -7.43
C ALA A 188 6.26 10.10 -5.89
N GLU A 189 5.14 10.34 -5.21
CA GLU A 189 5.05 10.22 -3.75
C GLU A 189 4.69 8.81 -3.31
N LEU A 190 4.07 7.99 -4.17
CA LEU A 190 3.63 6.64 -3.78
C LEU A 190 4.76 5.78 -3.17
N PRO A 191 5.99 5.74 -3.74
CA PRO A 191 7.09 5.00 -3.13
C PRO A 191 7.55 5.57 -1.78
N LEU A 192 7.28 6.86 -1.49
CA LEU A 192 7.66 7.52 -0.23
C LEU A 192 6.60 7.35 0.87
N LEU A 193 5.39 6.97 0.49
CA LEU A 193 4.24 6.80 1.39
C LEU A 193 4.02 5.35 1.82
N CYS A 194 4.84 4.42 1.32
CA CYS A 194 4.87 3.04 1.76
C CYS A 194 6.30 2.71 2.19
N HIS A 195 6.46 2.06 3.34
CA HIS A 195 7.76 1.60 3.81
C HIS A 195 7.58 0.38 4.71
N MET A 196 8.63 -0.44 4.82
CA MET A 196 8.65 -1.55 5.76
C MET A 196 9.32 -1.10 7.06
N GLN A 197 8.71 -1.43 8.19
CA GLN A 197 9.29 -1.22 9.51
C GLN A 197 9.60 -2.56 10.16
N ARG A 198 10.76 -2.62 10.79
CA ARG A 198 11.24 -3.78 11.51
C ARG A 198 11.62 -3.37 12.92
N LEU A 199 10.98 -4.01 13.88
CA LEU A 199 11.25 -3.77 15.29
C LEU A 199 12.05 -4.93 15.87
N ARG A 200 13.28 -4.65 16.30
CA ARG A 200 14.17 -5.63 16.95
C ARG A 200 14.17 -5.43 18.46
N GLY A 201 14.37 -6.51 19.21
CA GLY A 201 14.51 -6.50 20.66
C GLY A 201 13.74 -7.65 21.34
N PRO A 202 14.16 -8.11 22.53
CA PRO A 202 13.53 -9.26 23.19
C PRO A 202 12.05 -9.04 23.57
N ASP A 203 11.67 -7.78 23.84
CA ASP A 203 10.35 -7.40 24.38
C ASP A 203 9.58 -6.43 23.46
N HIS A 204 9.78 -6.51 22.15
CA HIS A 204 9.05 -5.63 21.23
C HIS A 204 7.56 -6.01 21.15
N PRO A 205 6.63 -5.03 21.14
CA PRO A 205 5.19 -5.29 21.15
C PRO A 205 4.68 -6.06 19.92
N MET A 206 5.35 -5.90 18.78
CA MET A 206 4.98 -6.57 17.53
C MET A 206 5.12 -8.10 17.56
N ARG A 207 5.82 -8.66 18.55
CA ARG A 207 6.13 -10.09 18.64
C ARG A 207 4.89 -10.96 18.87
N ALA A 208 3.80 -10.35 19.35
CA ALA A 208 2.51 -11.02 19.51
C ALA A 208 1.68 -11.05 18.22
N VAL A 209 2.08 -10.28 17.20
CA VAL A 209 1.38 -10.12 15.92
C VAL A 209 2.14 -10.82 14.81
N ASP A 210 3.45 -10.62 14.75
CA ASP A 210 4.37 -11.28 13.83
C ASP A 210 5.69 -11.61 14.57
N ASP A 211 6.13 -12.86 14.48
CA ASP A 211 7.35 -13.37 15.12
C ASP A 211 8.60 -12.62 14.60
N ASP A 212 8.54 -12.14 13.36
CA ASP A 212 9.64 -11.40 12.73
C ASP A 212 9.68 -9.92 13.12
N GLY A 213 8.60 -9.38 13.71
CA GLY A 213 8.50 -7.97 14.08
C GLY A 213 8.48 -7.00 12.90
N ASP A 214 8.10 -7.48 11.71
CA ASP A 214 8.07 -6.72 10.47
C ASP A 214 6.64 -6.28 10.13
N VAL A 215 6.46 -5.07 9.63
CA VAL A 215 5.18 -4.56 9.11
C VAL A 215 5.41 -3.71 7.88
N ALA A 216 4.41 -3.66 6.99
CA ALA A 216 4.35 -2.61 5.99
C ALA A 216 3.54 -1.43 6.55
N VAL A 217 3.97 -0.21 6.33
CA VAL A 217 3.26 1.00 6.75
C VAL A 217 2.84 1.77 5.51
N VAL A 218 1.58 2.18 5.48
CA VAL A 218 1.03 3.08 4.44
C VAL A 218 0.63 4.38 5.11
N VAL A 219 1.23 5.48 4.67
CA VAL A 219 1.06 6.83 5.23
C VAL A 219 0.21 7.67 4.29
N ALA A 220 -0.64 8.52 4.85
CA ALA A 220 -1.40 9.50 4.06
C ALA A 220 -0.50 10.64 3.57
N HIS A 221 -0.81 11.23 2.42
CA HIS A 221 -0.05 12.37 1.87
C HIS A 221 -0.46 13.72 2.45
N ARG A 222 -1.51 13.77 3.28
CA ARG A 222 -2.00 15.00 3.92
C ARG A 222 -2.45 14.80 5.35
N LEU A 223 -2.29 15.84 6.15
CA LEU A 223 -2.85 15.92 7.50
C LEU A 223 -4.36 16.21 7.42
N PRO A 224 -5.17 15.63 8.32
CA PRO A 224 -6.52 16.11 8.55
C PRO A 224 -6.52 17.58 8.99
N ASP A 225 -7.50 18.35 8.50
CA ASP A 225 -7.61 19.77 8.84
C ASP A 225 -8.08 19.94 10.29
N ALA A 226 -7.18 20.39 11.16
CA ALA A 226 -7.46 20.66 12.57
C ALA A 226 -8.26 21.96 12.80
N ALA A 227 -8.68 22.67 11.75
CA ALA A 227 -9.35 23.98 11.82
C ALA A 227 -8.51 25.01 12.61
N ALA A 228 -7.32 25.32 12.09
CA ALA A 228 -6.39 26.25 12.71
C ALA A 228 -7.04 27.60 13.06
N GLY A 229 -6.96 28.00 14.34
CA GLY A 229 -7.35 29.34 14.80
C GLY A 229 -8.79 29.53 15.27
N GLY A 230 -9.56 28.45 15.52
CA GLY A 230 -10.86 28.54 16.18
C GLY A 230 -11.98 29.23 15.36
N ALA A 231 -11.72 29.55 14.10
CA ALA A 231 -12.69 30.19 13.21
C ALA A 231 -13.78 29.21 12.72
N ARG A 232 -13.57 27.90 12.87
CA ARG A 232 -14.49 26.85 12.42
C ARG A 232 -14.52 25.70 13.42
N ALA A 233 -15.68 25.06 13.58
CA ALA A 233 -15.78 23.81 14.32
C ALA A 233 -14.92 22.71 13.65
N PRO A 234 -14.21 21.88 14.44
CA PRO A 234 -13.40 20.80 13.88
C PRO A 234 -14.28 19.84 13.07
N LEU A 235 -13.81 19.47 11.89
CA LEU A 235 -14.51 18.54 11.01
C LEU A 235 -14.07 17.11 11.30
N ARG A 236 -15.04 16.18 11.24
CA ARG A 236 -14.70 14.75 11.22
C ARG A 236 -13.93 14.44 9.94
N HIS A 237 -12.87 13.66 10.07
CA HIS A 237 -12.13 13.10 8.94
C HIS A 237 -12.24 11.57 8.95
N VAL A 238 -12.17 10.97 7.77
CA VAL A 238 -12.18 9.53 7.56
C VAL A 238 -11.01 9.16 6.66
N ALA A 239 -10.20 8.21 7.10
CA ALA A 239 -9.12 7.66 6.30
C ALA A 239 -9.60 6.38 5.59
N PHE A 240 -9.25 6.25 4.31
CA PHE A 240 -9.55 5.09 3.48
C PHE A 240 -8.25 4.51 2.94
N LEU A 241 -7.98 3.25 3.26
CA LEU A 241 -6.96 2.47 2.57
C LEU A 241 -7.56 1.98 1.25
N ILE A 242 -7.06 2.50 0.14
CA ILE A 242 -7.61 2.26 -1.19
C ILE A 242 -6.65 1.45 -2.06
N SER A 243 -7.23 0.66 -2.98
CA SER A 243 -6.49 0.04 -4.07
C SER A 243 -6.31 1.03 -5.22
N LEU A 244 -5.05 1.17 -5.65
CA LEU A 244 -4.62 1.85 -6.86
C LEU A 244 -4.17 0.87 -7.95
N GLU A 245 -4.43 -0.44 -7.76
CA GLU A 245 -4.06 -1.47 -8.73
C GLU A 245 -4.59 -1.08 -10.12
N GLY A 246 -3.71 -1.11 -11.13
CA GLY A 246 -4.12 -0.93 -12.52
C GLY A 246 -4.74 0.43 -12.86
N ARG A 247 -4.70 1.42 -11.96
CA ARG A 247 -5.22 2.79 -12.13
C ARG A 247 -4.32 3.64 -13.04
N THR A 248 -4.04 3.13 -14.23
CA THR A 248 -3.20 3.79 -15.26
C THR A 248 -3.79 5.12 -15.74
N ASP A 249 -5.09 5.37 -15.51
CA ASP A 249 -5.72 6.67 -15.72
C ASP A 249 -5.06 7.78 -14.88
N LEU A 250 -4.55 7.46 -13.69
CA LEU A 250 -3.81 8.40 -12.84
C LEU A 250 -2.45 8.75 -13.46
N ALA A 251 -1.77 7.77 -14.07
CA ALA A 251 -0.53 7.98 -14.80
C ALA A 251 -0.72 8.85 -16.05
N ALA A 252 -1.75 8.57 -16.84
CA ALA A 252 -2.05 9.34 -18.05
C ALA A 252 -2.40 10.80 -17.74
N GLN A 253 -3.12 11.07 -16.64
CA GLN A 253 -3.45 12.43 -16.20
C GLN A 253 -2.20 13.23 -15.77
N ALA A 254 -1.26 12.60 -15.06
CA ALA A 254 -0.01 13.25 -14.68
C ALA A 254 0.84 13.64 -15.91
N MET A 255 0.89 12.80 -16.94
CA MET A 255 1.59 13.11 -18.19
C MET A 255 0.96 14.28 -18.96
N HIS A 256 -0.36 14.47 -18.84
CA HIS A 256 -1.06 15.57 -19.50
C HIS A 256 -0.89 16.91 -18.75
N LEU A 257 -0.65 16.86 -17.43
CA LEU A 257 -0.45 18.03 -16.58
C LEU A 257 1.03 18.40 -16.39
N ALA A 258 1.97 17.51 -16.71
CA ALA A 258 3.39 17.82 -16.68
C ALA A 258 3.69 18.94 -17.69
N PRO A 259 4.12 20.15 -17.27
CA PRO A 259 4.61 21.14 -18.21
C PRO A 259 5.80 20.50 -18.95
N THR A 260 5.71 20.45 -20.27
CA THR A 260 6.75 19.85 -21.11
C THR A 260 8.03 20.69 -21.03
N LEU A 261 8.83 20.50 -19.97
CA LEU A 261 10.18 21.06 -19.92
C LEU A 261 11.09 20.10 -20.69
N ARG A 262 11.18 20.28 -22.02
CA ARG A 262 12.26 19.68 -22.81
C ARG A 262 13.57 20.35 -22.39
N LEU A 263 14.33 19.68 -21.53
CA LEU A 263 15.75 19.97 -21.33
C LEU A 263 16.55 19.22 -22.41
N ASP A 264 16.72 19.85 -23.57
CA ASP A 264 17.75 19.43 -24.53
C ASP A 264 19.13 19.83 -23.96
N ALA A 265 19.67 18.99 -23.07
CA ALA A 265 21.03 19.17 -22.56
C ALA A 265 22.04 18.71 -23.61
N ARG A 266 22.51 19.64 -24.47
CA ARG A 266 23.79 19.46 -25.16
C ARG A 266 24.91 19.75 -24.16
N VAL A 267 25.67 18.73 -23.80
CA VAL A 267 26.91 18.89 -23.02
C VAL A 267 27.88 19.74 -23.84
N VAL A 268 28.09 20.99 -23.42
CA VAL A 268 29.22 21.82 -23.83
C VAL A 268 30.15 21.85 -22.63
N ALA A 269 31.28 21.16 -22.74
CA ALA A 269 32.35 21.23 -21.77
C ALA A 269 33.04 22.60 -21.92
N ASP A 270 32.82 23.51 -20.97
CA ASP A 270 33.77 24.58 -20.69
C ASP A 270 33.63 25.07 -19.23
N ASP A 271 34.78 25.39 -18.64
CA ASP A 271 35.14 25.18 -17.24
C ASP A 271 34.88 26.42 -16.37
N ARG A 272 33.67 26.99 -16.43
CA ARG A 272 33.30 28.18 -15.63
C ARG A 272 31.84 28.16 -15.15
N VAL A 273 31.63 27.52 -14.01
CA VAL A 273 30.33 27.47 -13.32
C VAL A 273 29.96 28.86 -12.79
N THR A 274 28.83 29.40 -13.26
CA THR A 274 28.07 30.45 -12.57
C THR A 274 26.67 29.90 -12.28
N PRO A 275 26.13 29.98 -11.05
CA PRO A 275 24.82 29.42 -10.75
C PRO A 275 23.69 30.24 -11.40
N VAL A 276 22.81 29.56 -12.14
CA VAL A 276 21.57 30.12 -12.67
C VAL A 276 20.48 29.97 -11.61
N ILE A 277 19.97 31.10 -11.10
CA ILE A 277 18.80 31.14 -10.24
C ILE A 277 17.55 31.04 -11.14
N VAL A 278 16.84 29.93 -11.06
CA VAL A 278 15.53 29.76 -11.70
C VAL A 278 14.46 30.23 -10.73
N ARG A 279 13.71 31.29 -11.08
CA ARG A 279 12.49 31.67 -10.37
C ARG A 279 11.26 31.13 -11.13
N PRO A 280 10.30 30.50 -10.44
CA PRO A 280 9.02 30.12 -11.06
C PRO A 280 8.21 31.38 -11.42
N ARG A 281 7.50 31.34 -12.55
CA ARG A 281 6.40 32.25 -12.88
C ARG A 281 5.08 31.64 -12.42
#